data_AF-A0A2D8EIZ8-F1
#
_entry.id   AF-A0A2D8EIZ8-F1
#
_cell.length_a   1.000
_cell.length_b   1.000
_cell.length_c   1.000
_cell.angle_alpha   90.00
_cell.angle_beta   90.00
_cell.angle_gamma   90.00
#
_symmetry.space_group_name_H-M   'P 1'
#
loop_
_entity.id
_entity.type
_entity.pdbx_description
1 polymer ?
#
loop_
_entity_poly.entity_id
_entity_poly.type
_entity_poly.pdbx_seq_one_letter_code
_entity_poly.pdbx_strand_id
1 'polypeptide(L)'
;MKITGRHRRYVDLAKKLAESSSYSLHRHGAVLVKGGSVLNWSANQNKVQRWAQRFRSHGCGHATHHAELGAVLGVARDKTTGSDVYVVRISKKGSLLMSKPCEMCQELLRHVGVKRVFYSIDDETMGCYKV
;
A
#
# COMPACT_ATOMS: atom_id res chain seq x y z
N MET A 1 -7.29 0.14 -15.21
CA MET A 1 -8.67 -0.34 -15.00
C MET A 1 -9.47 0.73 -14.26
N LYS A 2 -10.77 0.89 -14.54
CA LYS A 2 -11.60 1.93 -13.90
C LYS A 2 -11.93 1.59 -12.44
N ILE A 3 -11.98 2.62 -11.57
CA ILE A 3 -12.30 2.49 -10.15
C ILE A 3 -13.82 2.38 -9.96
N THR A 4 -14.31 1.15 -9.90
CA THR A 4 -15.76 0.85 -9.80
C THR A 4 -16.05 -0.26 -8.79
N GLY A 5 -17.31 -0.33 -8.34
CA GLY A 5 -17.83 -1.39 -7.46
C GLY A 5 -17.04 -1.56 -6.17
N ARG A 6 -16.63 -2.80 -5.87
CA ARG A 6 -15.84 -3.12 -4.66
C ARG A 6 -14.50 -2.38 -4.60
N HIS A 7 -13.87 -2.14 -5.74
CA HIS A 7 -12.54 -1.52 -5.76
C HIS A 7 -12.61 -0.07 -5.30
N ARG A 8 -13.71 0.63 -5.63
CA ARG A 8 -13.95 1.99 -5.14
C ARG A 8 -14.00 2.04 -3.61
N ARG A 9 -14.68 1.09 -2.97
CA ARG A 9 -14.76 1.01 -1.50
C ARG A 9 -13.37 0.90 -0.86
N TYR A 10 -12.49 0.06 -1.40
CA TYR A 10 -11.14 -0.10 -0.85
C TYR A 10 -10.24 1.10 -1.15
N VAL A 11 -10.36 1.69 -2.34
CA VAL A 11 -9.64 2.92 -2.71
C VAL A 11 -10.07 4.09 -1.83
N ASP A 12 -11.38 4.26 -1.59
CA ASP A 12 -11.90 5.32 -0.72
C ASP A 12 -11.44 5.13 0.73
N LEU A 13 -11.39 3.88 1.22
CA LEU A 13 -10.82 3.58 2.53
C LEU A 13 -9.33 3.92 2.60
N ALA A 14 -8.55 3.49 1.60
CA ALA A 14 -7.13 3.80 1.51
C ALA A 14 -6.88 5.31 1.42
N LYS A 15 -7.76 6.05 0.75
CA LYS A 15 -7.72 7.50 0.61
C LYS A 15 -7.90 8.18 1.97
N LYS A 16 -8.93 7.81 2.73
CA LYS A 16 -9.16 8.32 4.10
C LYS A 16 -7.97 8.05 5.02
N LEU A 17 -7.33 6.89 4.87
CA LEU A 17 -6.12 6.56 5.62
C LEU A 17 -4.94 7.44 5.21
N ALA A 18 -4.75 7.67 3.92
CA ALA A 18 -3.72 8.59 3.43
C ALA A 18 -3.93 10.02 3.95
N GLU A 19 -5.19 10.48 4.09
CA GLU A 19 -5.52 11.79 4.66
C GLU A 19 -5.08 11.93 6.11
N SER A 20 -5.15 10.84 6.89
CA SER A 20 -4.69 10.80 8.29
C SER A 20 -3.17 10.75 8.47
N SER A 21 -2.40 10.60 7.38
CA SER A 21 -0.93 10.58 7.45
C SER A 21 -0.37 11.95 7.85
N SER A 22 0.53 11.95 8.84
CA SER A 22 1.29 13.13 9.25
C SER A 22 2.40 13.52 8.25
N TYR A 23 2.57 12.79 7.15
CA TYR A 23 3.62 13.03 6.17
C TYR A 23 3.19 14.09 5.14
N SER A 24 3.81 15.27 5.19
CA SER A 24 3.36 16.46 4.44
C SER A 24 3.65 16.44 2.92
N LEU A 25 4.58 15.60 2.47
CA LEU A 25 5.04 15.58 1.08
C LEU A 25 4.30 14.54 0.21
N HIS A 26 4.20 13.31 0.69
CA HIS A 26 3.65 12.18 -0.06
C HIS A 26 2.74 11.37 0.85
N ARG A 27 1.43 11.60 0.77
CA ARG A 27 0.47 10.88 1.61
C ARG A 27 0.03 9.61 0.90
N HIS A 28 0.43 8.46 1.45
CA HIS A 28 0.11 7.14 0.94
C HIS A 28 -0.74 6.37 1.95
N GLY A 29 -1.69 5.60 1.44
CA GLY A 29 -2.51 4.67 2.21
C GLY A 29 -2.48 3.30 1.56
N ALA A 30 -2.47 2.25 2.36
CA ALA A 30 -2.51 0.88 1.90
C ALA A 30 -3.52 0.06 2.70
N VAL A 31 -4.26 -0.80 2.02
CA VAL A 31 -5.30 -1.66 2.59
C VAL A 31 -5.09 -3.09 2.11
N LEU A 32 -4.98 -4.03 3.06
CA LEU A 32 -4.86 -5.46 2.82
C LEU A 32 -6.26 -6.10 2.87
N VAL A 33 -6.62 -6.86 1.82
CA VAL A 33 -7.96 -7.44 1.65
C VAL A 33 -7.85 -8.92 1.31
N LYS A 34 -8.67 -9.78 1.95
CA LYS A 34 -8.80 -11.19 1.59
C LYS A 34 -10.26 -11.62 1.65
N GLY A 35 -10.73 -12.30 0.61
CA GLY A 35 -12.13 -12.78 0.54
C GLY A 35 -13.19 -11.66 0.56
N GLY A 36 -12.81 -10.40 0.33
CA GLY A 36 -13.71 -9.25 0.45
C GLY A 36 -13.71 -8.59 1.84
N SER A 37 -12.95 -9.12 2.80
CA SER A 37 -12.78 -8.52 4.12
C SER A 37 -11.45 -7.76 4.19
N VAL A 38 -11.47 -6.59 4.82
CA VAL A 38 -10.25 -5.84 5.14
C VAL A 38 -9.56 -6.53 6.32
N LEU A 39 -8.32 -6.96 6.12
CA LEU A 39 -7.52 -7.65 7.14
C LEU A 39 -6.70 -6.69 7.97
N ASN A 40 -6.11 -5.69 7.32
CA ASN A 40 -5.24 -4.69 7.93
C ASN A 40 -5.09 -3.49 7.00
N TRP A 41 -4.57 -2.39 7.52
CA TRP A 41 -4.38 -1.16 6.77
C TRP A 41 -3.28 -0.30 7.39
N SER A 42 -2.70 0.59 6.59
CA SER A 42 -1.71 1.53 7.10
C SER A 42 -1.58 2.76 6.22
N ALA A 43 -1.13 3.85 6.82
CA ALA A 43 -0.69 5.04 6.12
C ALA A 43 0.83 5.19 6.29
N ASN A 44 1.48 5.83 5.33
CA ASN A 44 2.92 6.04 5.46
C ASN A 44 3.23 7.00 6.61
N GLN A 45 4.34 6.75 7.32
CA GLN A 45 4.81 7.55 8.44
C GLN A 45 6.31 7.81 8.32
N ASN A 46 6.79 8.93 8.86
CA ASN A 46 8.23 9.20 8.94
C ASN A 46 8.85 8.48 10.15
N LYS A 47 8.65 7.16 10.23
CA LYS A 47 9.26 6.29 11.24
C LYS A 47 10.12 5.26 10.52
N VAL A 48 11.32 5.03 11.04
CA VAL A 48 12.25 4.05 10.44
C VAL A 48 11.83 2.64 10.86
N GLN A 49 11.57 1.76 9.89
CA GLN A 49 11.35 0.34 10.16
C GLN A 49 12.61 -0.47 9.92
N ARG A 50 13.38 -0.72 10.99
CA ARG A 50 14.65 -1.45 10.93
C ARG A 50 14.53 -2.85 10.33
N TRP A 51 13.43 -3.56 10.60
CA TRP A 51 13.20 -4.92 10.09
C TRP A 51 13.10 -4.99 8.57
N ALA A 52 12.65 -3.91 7.94
CA ALA A 52 12.42 -3.81 6.51
C ALA A 52 13.69 -3.52 5.70
N GLN A 53 14.79 -3.16 6.38
CA GLN A 53 16.07 -2.90 5.72
C GLN A 53 16.57 -4.11 4.93
N ARG A 54 16.19 -5.33 5.33
CA ARG A 54 16.57 -6.59 4.65
C ARG A 54 16.05 -6.71 3.21
N PHE A 55 15.03 -5.93 2.84
CA PHE A 55 14.40 -5.95 1.51
C PHE A 55 14.82 -4.75 0.64
N ARG A 56 15.81 -3.95 1.06
CA ARG A 56 16.33 -2.82 0.27
C ARG A 56 17.68 -3.16 -0.33
N SER A 57 17.91 -2.67 -1.55
CA SER A 57 19.24 -2.62 -2.16
C SER A 57 20.21 -1.81 -1.30
N HIS A 58 21.47 -2.25 -1.24
CA HIS A 58 22.53 -1.56 -0.50
C HIS A 58 22.72 -0.13 -1.05
N GLY A 59 22.67 0.88 -0.18
CA GLY A 59 22.90 2.30 -0.54
C GLY A 59 21.67 3.21 -0.56
N CYS A 60 20.45 2.69 -0.40
CA CYS A 60 19.23 3.48 -0.52
C CYS A 60 18.70 4.05 0.82
N GLY A 61 19.42 4.95 1.50
CA GLY A 61 18.92 5.76 2.64
C GLY A 61 18.19 5.01 3.78
N HIS A 62 17.48 5.74 4.65
CA HIS A 62 16.68 5.14 5.72
C HIS A 62 15.38 4.52 5.17
N ALA A 63 15.04 3.30 5.61
CA ALA A 63 13.75 2.66 5.32
C ALA A 63 12.62 3.36 6.08
N THR A 64 12.02 4.37 5.46
CA THR A 64 10.82 5.03 5.97
C THR A 64 9.63 4.07 5.95
N HIS A 65 8.65 4.30 6.82
CA HIS A 65 7.45 3.48 6.92
C HIS A 65 6.58 3.72 5.68
N HIS A 66 6.74 2.91 4.64
CA HIS A 66 5.81 2.94 3.51
C HIS A 66 4.46 2.34 3.93
N ALA A 67 3.38 2.77 3.28
CA ALA A 67 2.04 2.29 3.64
C ALA A 67 1.91 0.77 3.43
N GLU A 68 2.56 0.25 2.39
CA GLU A 68 2.58 -1.18 2.02
C GLU A 68 3.16 -2.05 3.14
N LEU A 69 4.23 -1.59 3.79
CA LEU A 69 4.87 -2.31 4.88
C LEU A 69 3.95 -2.43 6.09
N GLY A 70 3.31 -1.31 6.47
CA GLY A 70 2.39 -1.31 7.59
C GLY A 70 1.15 -2.16 7.34
N ALA A 71 0.67 -2.23 6.09
CA ALA A 71 -0.51 -3.02 5.75
C ALA A 71 -0.29 -4.54 5.93
N VAL A 72 0.95 -5.03 5.87
CA VAL A 72 1.27 -6.45 6.09
C VAL A 72 1.97 -6.71 7.43
N LEU A 73 2.48 -5.68 8.10
CA LEU A 73 3.14 -5.82 9.39
C LEU A 73 2.18 -6.37 10.44
N GLY A 74 2.64 -7.38 11.19
CA GLY A 74 1.86 -7.99 12.28
C GLY A 74 0.71 -8.88 11.80
N VAL A 75 0.54 -9.05 10.49
CA VAL A 75 -0.46 -9.96 9.92
C VAL A 75 0.18 -11.33 9.71
N ALA A 76 -0.47 -12.37 10.21
CA ALA A 76 0.00 -13.73 10.05
C ALA A 76 0.04 -14.15 8.56
N ARG A 77 1.05 -14.95 8.19
CA ARG A 77 1.36 -15.26 6.79
C ARG A 77 0.25 -16.05 6.09
N ASP A 78 -0.51 -16.85 6.81
CA ASP A 78 -1.70 -17.54 6.31
C ASP A 78 -2.79 -16.54 5.86
N LYS A 79 -2.88 -15.37 6.51
CA LYS A 79 -3.83 -14.32 6.15
C LYS A 79 -3.34 -13.46 4.99
N THR A 80 -2.04 -13.16 4.91
CA THR A 80 -1.45 -12.42 3.78
C THR A 80 -1.33 -13.27 2.52
N THR A 81 -1.20 -14.59 2.65
CA THR A 81 -1.09 -15.47 1.48
C THR A 81 -2.40 -15.47 0.69
N GLY A 82 -2.31 -15.15 -0.60
CA GLY A 82 -3.45 -15.09 -1.51
C GLY A 82 -4.28 -13.80 -1.38
N SER A 83 -3.88 -12.85 -0.54
CA SER A 83 -4.61 -11.58 -0.35
C SER A 83 -4.32 -10.59 -1.48
N ASP A 84 -5.11 -9.53 -1.53
CA ASP A 84 -4.92 -8.39 -2.41
C ASP A 84 -4.52 -7.16 -1.58
N VAL A 85 -3.68 -6.28 -2.13
CA VAL A 85 -3.34 -5.00 -1.51
C VAL A 85 -3.78 -3.86 -2.41
N TYR A 86 -4.39 -2.82 -1.83
CA TYR A 86 -4.72 -1.56 -2.48
C TYR A 86 -3.81 -0.48 -1.94
N VAL A 87 -3.07 0.19 -2.82
CA VAL A 87 -2.18 1.30 -2.47
C VAL A 87 -2.71 2.55 -3.16
N VAL A 88 -2.76 3.65 -2.44
CA VAL A 88 -3.14 4.94 -2.99
C VAL A 88 -2.18 6.01 -2.55
N ARG A 89 -2.08 7.06 -3.36
CA ARG A 89 -1.40 8.31 -3.02
C ARG A 89 -2.37 9.45 -3.23
N ILE A 90 -2.38 10.40 -2.31
CA ILE A 90 -3.19 11.62 -2.44
C ILE A 90 -2.31 12.85 -2.57
N SER A 91 -2.78 13.82 -3.36
CA SER A 91 -2.23 15.16 -3.43
C SER A 91 -2.62 15.98 -2.19
N LYS A 92 -2.08 17.21 -2.04
CA LYS A 92 -2.52 18.14 -0.98
C LYS A 92 -4.02 18.48 -1.08
N LYS A 93 -4.55 18.50 -2.32
CA LYS A 93 -5.97 18.76 -2.63
C LYS A 93 -6.86 17.52 -2.52
N GLY A 94 -6.30 16.34 -2.20
CA GLY A 94 -7.06 15.10 -2.03
C GLY A 94 -7.31 14.30 -3.31
N SER A 95 -6.84 14.74 -4.49
CA SER A 95 -6.88 13.93 -5.71
C SER A 95 -5.92 12.75 -5.64
N LEU A 96 -6.32 11.61 -6.22
CA LEU A 96 -5.46 10.44 -6.36
C LEU A 96 -4.32 10.70 -7.34
N LEU A 97 -3.15 10.16 -7.01
CA LEU A 97 -1.93 10.24 -7.81
C LEU A 97 -1.33 8.84 -7.98
N MET A 98 -0.35 8.72 -8.87
CA MET A 98 0.38 7.48 -9.08
C MET A 98 1.02 6.97 -7.78
N SER A 99 0.67 5.75 -7.38
CA SER A 99 1.12 5.10 -6.15
C SER A 99 1.68 3.69 -6.35
N LYS A 100 2.31 3.43 -7.51
CA LYS A 100 2.96 2.14 -7.76
C LYS A 100 4.00 1.86 -6.67
N PRO A 101 3.95 0.72 -5.97
CA PRO A 101 4.92 0.40 -4.93
C PRO A 101 6.35 0.35 -5.47
N CYS A 102 7.31 0.76 -4.65
CA CYS A 102 8.72 0.64 -4.99
C CYS A 102 9.18 -0.83 -5.02
N GLU A 103 10.36 -1.10 -5.60
CA GLU A 103 10.92 -2.45 -5.74
C GLU A 103 11.00 -3.21 -4.41
N MET A 104 11.50 -2.57 -3.34
CA MET A 104 11.50 -3.13 -1.99
C MET A 104 10.09 -3.59 -1.55
N CYS A 105 9.07 -2.76 -1.75
CA CYS A 105 7.70 -3.11 -1.35
C CYS A 105 7.17 -4.26 -2.20
N GLN A 106 7.52 -4.32 -3.49
CA GLN A 106 7.14 -5.41 -4.38
C GLN A 106 7.74 -6.74 -3.91
N GLU A 107 9.03 -6.77 -3.57
CA GLU A 107 9.69 -7.96 -3.03
C GLU A 107 9.11 -8.41 -1.71
N LEU A 108 8.82 -7.47 -0.82
CA LEU A 108 8.20 -7.75 0.47
C LEU A 108 6.79 -8.32 0.33
N LEU A 109 5.97 -7.74 -0.55
CA LEU A 109 4.63 -8.24 -0.85
C LEU A 109 4.68 -9.65 -1.44
N ARG A 110 5.70 -9.95 -2.26
CA ARG A 110 5.97 -11.29 -2.78
C ARG A 110 6.35 -12.26 -1.66
N HIS A 111 7.25 -11.82 -0.79
CA HIS A 111 7.74 -12.63 0.32
C HIS A 111 6.62 -13.04 1.27
N VAL A 112 5.66 -12.16 1.54
CA VAL A 112 4.50 -12.45 2.43
C VAL A 112 3.33 -13.13 1.71
N GLY A 113 3.43 -13.37 0.39
CA GLY A 113 2.46 -14.16 -0.38
C GLY A 113 1.24 -13.38 -0.87
N VAL A 114 1.31 -12.05 -0.98
CA VAL A 114 0.24 -11.25 -1.61
C VAL A 114 0.08 -11.70 -3.06
N LYS A 115 -1.17 -11.87 -3.50
CA LYS A 115 -1.49 -12.35 -4.85
C LYS A 115 -1.48 -11.22 -5.87
N ARG A 116 -2.11 -10.09 -5.54
CA ARG A 116 -2.29 -8.95 -6.45
C ARG A 116 -2.13 -7.64 -5.73
N VAL A 117 -1.59 -6.67 -6.43
CA VAL A 117 -1.47 -5.30 -5.97
C VAL A 117 -2.21 -4.38 -6.90
N PHE A 118 -3.14 -3.63 -6.33
CA PHE A 118 -3.89 -2.56 -6.97
C PHE A 118 -3.29 -1.23 -6.51
N TYR A 119 -3.03 -0.32 -7.43
CA TYR A 119 -2.43 0.98 -7.11
C TYR A 119 -3.11 2.12 -7.87
N SER A 120 -3.38 3.24 -7.21
CA SER A 120 -4.01 4.40 -7.85
C SER A 120 -3.13 4.96 -8.98
N ILE A 121 -3.74 5.33 -10.10
CA ILE A 121 -3.10 6.13 -11.16
C ILE A 121 -3.58 7.58 -11.08
N ASP A 122 -4.89 7.74 -11.09
CA ASP A 122 -5.61 9.00 -10.98
C ASP A 122 -6.96 8.74 -10.28
N ASP A 123 -7.85 9.73 -10.25
CA ASP A 123 -9.15 9.64 -9.57
C ASP A 123 -10.13 8.66 -10.24
N GLU A 124 -9.87 8.23 -11.48
CA GLU A 124 -10.75 7.36 -12.25
C GLU A 124 -10.17 5.96 -12.48
N THR A 125 -8.84 5.84 -12.47
CA THR A 125 -8.13 4.64 -12.89
C THR A 125 -7.13 4.14 -11.86
N MET A 126 -7.02 2.82 -11.78
CA MET A 126 -6.01 2.12 -11.01
C MET A 126 -5.27 1.12 -11.90
N GLY A 127 -4.01 0.87 -11.57
CA GLY A 127 -3.23 -0.24 -12.10
C GLY A 127 -3.42 -1.48 -11.25
N CYS A 128 -3.12 -2.64 -11.84
CA CYS A 128 -3.06 -3.91 -11.12
C CYS A 128 -1.93 -4.76 -11.69
N TYR A 129 -1.14 -5.39 -10.82
CA TYR A 129 -0.22 -6.45 -11.22
C TYR A 129 -0.31 -7.62 -10.24
N LYS A 130 0.04 -8.80 -10.74
CA LYS A 130 0.22 -10.02 -9.94
C LYS A 130 1.66 -10.05 -9.44
N VAL A 131 1.84 -10.40 -8.17
CA VAL A 131 3.13 -10.39 -7.48
C VAL A 131 3.91 -11.68 -7.71
#